data_AF-W5MHM8-F1
#
_entry.id   AF-W5MHM8-F1
#
_cell.length_a   1.000
_cell.length_b   1.000
_cell.length_c   1.000
_cell.angle_alpha   90.00
_cell.angle_beta   90.00
_cell.angle_gamma   90.00
#
_symmetry.space_group_name_H-M   'P 1'
#
loop_
_entity.id
_entity.type
_entity.pdbx_description
1 polymer ?
#
loop_
_entity_poly.entity_id
_entity_poly.type
_entity_poly.pdbx_seq_one_letter_code
_entity_poly.pdbx_strand_id
1 'polypeptide(L)'
;MWDSVVFLLPVLVLLSSALLLKLVWNSASGVLWRLGLGLWARLRTRLGLPQPHSDRPQLICKPSALARFLLRHCGALAWPTLTPWPWGDPHVQTLHSLAWPAGGAAGRVDFAREHLELRDGGIVALDWAVAAAPGGSSSSSRSRAPPAPACPPILIVIPNSWGRRTLHLQLLCRLALAQGFYPVVFNRRGQGGCPLVTPALQPFGEPSDLMEAVSYIRCRHPSSSLLAVSEGSGSGLLLSYLGECGSSSYLTAAACLSPIFLGQQWFETPLPAPYRLGLLLYQKLQISRYGTALSAVMDVQRLLRCSSLREFEEIQFCSGGTGEKGKPPSPDWEAYWERNEPLRDVDEVAVPVLCLCSWDDPVRGDPHASLPLDLFQTSPYFLLALTGRGGHCGLRGGREGSACWSHSAVLEYFRVVGEFLQGEERGRDAGQLPRHRTSTLWTRRRRGTLLRRDRHSPAASAQLPEDLFQWQRSYTR
;
A
#
# COMPACT_ATOMS: atom_id res chain seq x y z
N MET A 1 -42.61 -14.02 -31.21
CA MET A 1 -42.20 -12.60 -31.36
C MET A 1 -42.51 -11.73 -30.14
N TRP A 2 -43.41 -12.14 -29.22
CA TRP A 2 -43.80 -11.30 -28.07
C TRP A 2 -42.94 -11.53 -26.81
N ASP A 3 -42.27 -12.67 -26.66
CA ASP A 3 -41.47 -12.97 -25.45
C ASP A 3 -40.16 -12.17 -25.34
N SER A 4 -39.62 -11.70 -26.47
CA SER A 4 -38.39 -10.88 -26.48
C SER A 4 -38.62 -9.43 -26.04
N VAL A 5 -39.86 -8.92 -26.17
CA VAL A 5 -40.21 -7.54 -25.80
C VAL A 5 -40.39 -7.40 -24.29
N VAL A 6 -40.89 -8.45 -23.62
CA VAL A 6 -41.12 -8.47 -22.17
C VAL A 6 -39.80 -8.52 -21.38
N PHE A 7 -38.77 -9.17 -21.92
CA PHE A 7 -37.43 -9.22 -21.28
C PHE A 7 -36.62 -7.92 -21.42
N LEU A 8 -36.90 -7.08 -22.42
CA LEU A 8 -36.17 -5.83 -22.65
C LEU A 8 -36.78 -4.62 -21.92
N LEU A 9 -38.04 -4.70 -21.50
CA LEU A 9 -38.74 -3.63 -20.79
C LEU A 9 -38.04 -3.19 -19.49
N PRO A 10 -37.59 -4.08 -18.58
CA PRO A 10 -36.93 -3.65 -17.34
C PRO A 10 -35.57 -2.98 -17.62
N VAL A 11 -34.87 -3.39 -18.68
CA VAL A 11 -33.59 -2.79 -19.10
C VAL A 11 -33.81 -1.41 -19.71
N LEU A 12 -34.86 -1.23 -20.51
CA LEU A 12 -35.26 0.08 -21.08
C LEU A 12 -35.76 1.05 -20.01
N VAL A 13 -36.46 0.56 -18.98
CA VAL A 13 -36.88 1.35 -17.82
C VAL A 13 -35.67 1.77 -16.97
N LEU A 14 -34.68 0.88 -16.78
CA LEU A 14 -33.43 1.21 -16.08
C LEU A 14 -32.56 2.20 -16.88
N LEU A 15 -32.47 2.07 -18.20
CA LEU A 15 -31.70 2.98 -19.05
C LEU A 15 -32.37 4.36 -19.16
N SER A 16 -33.70 4.42 -19.29
CA SER A 16 -34.44 5.68 -19.33
C SER A 16 -34.43 6.39 -17.98
N SER A 17 -34.56 5.67 -16.85
CA SER A 17 -34.43 6.25 -15.51
C SER A 17 -33.00 6.74 -15.23
N ALA A 18 -31.97 6.01 -15.66
CA ALA A 18 -30.58 6.47 -15.58
C ALA A 18 -30.31 7.71 -16.44
N LEU A 19 -30.90 7.80 -17.63
CA LEU A 19 -30.78 8.97 -18.51
C LEU A 19 -31.49 10.20 -17.93
N LEU A 20 -32.68 9.99 -17.35
CA LEU A 20 -33.44 11.04 -16.65
C LEU A 20 -32.71 11.52 -15.40
N LEU A 21 -32.17 10.61 -14.60
CA LEU A 21 -31.30 10.93 -13.46
C LEU A 21 -30.08 11.74 -13.91
N LYS A 22 -29.47 11.39 -15.04
CA LYS A 22 -28.32 12.13 -15.61
C LYS A 22 -28.69 13.52 -16.14
N LEU A 23 -29.88 13.67 -16.73
CA LEU A 23 -30.43 14.94 -17.22
C LEU A 23 -30.86 15.88 -16.08
N VAL A 24 -31.48 15.32 -15.03
CA VAL A 24 -31.86 16.05 -13.80
C VAL A 24 -30.61 16.43 -12.99
N TRP A 25 -29.62 15.55 -12.94
CA TRP A 25 -28.32 15.81 -12.30
C TRP A 25 -27.52 16.93 -12.98
N ASN A 26 -27.64 17.06 -14.31
CA ASN A 26 -26.92 18.08 -15.08
C ASN A 26 -27.61 19.45 -15.09
N SER A 27 -28.93 19.53 -14.85
CA SER A 27 -29.69 20.79 -15.00
C SER A 27 -30.03 21.50 -13.68
N ALA A 28 -30.05 20.80 -12.54
CA ALA A 28 -30.51 21.36 -11.25
C ALA A 28 -29.44 21.45 -10.13
N SER A 29 -28.17 21.14 -10.42
CA SER A 29 -27.16 20.74 -9.42
C SER A 29 -26.42 21.86 -8.67
N GLY A 30 -26.71 23.15 -8.92
CA GLY A 30 -26.01 24.25 -8.25
C GLY A 30 -26.62 24.66 -6.91
N VAL A 31 -27.92 24.99 -6.90
CA VAL A 31 -28.58 25.70 -5.80
C VAL A 31 -29.25 24.74 -4.82
N LEU A 32 -29.98 23.74 -5.32
CA LEU A 32 -30.57 22.67 -4.50
C LEU A 32 -29.49 21.88 -3.74
N TRP A 33 -28.32 21.74 -4.36
CA TRP A 33 -27.14 21.14 -3.74
C TRP A 33 -26.57 21.97 -2.59
N ARG A 34 -26.51 23.30 -2.74
CA ARG A 34 -26.09 24.24 -1.68
C ARG A 34 -27.07 24.33 -0.52
N LEU A 35 -28.36 24.19 -0.79
CA LEU A 35 -29.39 24.10 0.25
C LEU A 35 -29.36 22.75 0.96
N GLY A 36 -29.14 21.65 0.22
CA GLY A 36 -28.89 20.32 0.77
C GLY A 36 -27.66 20.27 1.68
N LEU A 37 -26.58 20.99 1.30
CA LEU A 37 -25.38 21.20 2.12
C LEU A 37 -25.67 21.85 3.47
N GLY A 38 -26.44 22.94 3.46
CA GLY A 38 -26.81 23.65 4.68
C GLY A 38 -27.70 22.80 5.59
N LEU A 39 -28.64 22.06 4.99
CA LEU A 39 -29.55 21.20 5.72
C LEU A 39 -28.82 19.98 6.32
N TRP A 40 -27.93 19.35 5.55
CA TRP A 40 -27.17 18.19 6.01
C TRP A 40 -26.09 18.54 7.03
N ALA A 41 -25.40 19.68 6.88
CA ALA A 41 -24.46 20.17 7.90
C ALA A 41 -25.18 20.44 9.23
N ARG A 42 -26.39 21.02 9.18
CA ARG A 42 -27.26 21.22 10.35
C ARG A 42 -27.81 19.91 10.91
N LEU A 43 -28.06 18.91 10.06
CA LEU A 43 -28.49 17.58 10.50
C LEU A 43 -27.32 16.84 11.17
N ARG A 44 -26.11 16.98 10.65
CA ARG A 44 -24.87 16.42 11.22
C ARG A 44 -24.60 16.94 12.62
N THR A 45 -24.72 18.26 12.80
CA THR A 45 -24.55 18.89 14.12
C THR A 45 -25.67 18.52 15.08
N ARG A 46 -26.91 18.34 14.60
CA ARG A 46 -28.04 17.85 15.42
C ARG A 46 -27.95 16.36 15.76
N LEU A 47 -27.33 15.54 14.92
CA LEU A 47 -27.14 14.10 15.12
C LEU A 47 -25.86 13.77 15.92
N GLY A 48 -25.11 14.78 16.39
CA GLY A 48 -23.93 14.56 17.22
C GLY A 48 -22.78 13.84 16.49
N LEU A 49 -22.76 13.88 15.15
CA LEU A 49 -21.71 13.23 14.37
C LEU A 49 -20.36 13.94 14.63
N PRO A 50 -19.25 13.19 14.83
CA PRO A 50 -17.97 13.73 15.28
C PRO A 50 -17.45 14.85 14.37
N GLN A 51 -16.89 15.89 14.98
CA GLN A 51 -16.27 17.01 14.27
C GLN A 51 -14.98 16.55 13.56
N PRO A 52 -14.64 17.12 12.40
CA PRO A 52 -13.40 16.77 11.72
C PRO A 52 -12.17 17.13 12.58
N HIS A 53 -11.31 16.14 12.81
CA HIS A 53 -9.95 16.37 13.28
C HIS A 53 -9.18 17.25 12.26
N SER A 54 -8.19 17.99 12.76
CA SER A 54 -7.42 19.01 12.01
C SER A 54 -7.12 18.64 10.56
N ASP A 55 -7.25 19.60 9.64
CA ASP A 55 -6.99 19.41 8.21
C ASP A 55 -5.54 19.03 7.87
N ARG A 56 -4.61 19.12 8.83
CA ARG A 56 -3.20 18.70 8.67
C ARG A 56 -3.01 17.23 9.05
N PRO A 57 -2.14 16.50 8.34
CA PRO A 57 -1.89 15.11 8.62
C PRO A 57 -0.99 15.05 9.85
N GLN A 58 -1.35 14.22 10.80
CA GLN A 58 -0.51 13.98 11.96
C GLN A 58 0.51 12.92 11.57
N LEU A 59 1.80 13.29 11.56
CA LEU A 59 2.88 12.32 11.43
C LEU A 59 3.22 11.80 12.83
N ILE A 60 2.89 10.54 13.08
CA ILE A 60 3.18 9.82 14.32
C ILE A 60 4.31 8.85 14.01
N CYS A 61 5.47 9.09 14.61
CA CYS A 61 6.65 8.25 14.47
C CYS A 61 7.59 8.49 15.65
N LYS A 62 8.42 7.50 15.98
CA LYS A 62 9.57 7.69 16.88
C LYS A 62 10.52 8.74 16.30
N PRO A 63 10.99 9.72 17.08
CA PRO A 63 11.98 10.68 16.62
C PRO A 63 13.24 9.99 16.11
N SER A 64 13.52 10.11 14.81
CA SER A 64 14.70 9.51 14.17
C SER A 64 15.36 10.49 13.20
N ALA A 65 16.58 10.18 12.75
CA ALA A 65 17.25 10.96 11.70
C ALA A 65 16.43 10.95 10.40
N LEU A 66 15.91 9.77 10.01
CA LEU A 66 15.06 9.61 8.84
C LEU A 66 13.75 10.42 8.97
N ALA A 67 13.05 10.33 10.11
CA ALA A 67 11.80 11.08 10.31
C ALA A 67 11.99 12.60 10.18
N ARG A 68 13.07 13.14 10.75
CA ARG A 68 13.43 14.56 10.60
C ARG A 68 13.81 14.92 9.16
N PHE A 69 14.48 14.02 8.45
CA PHE A 69 14.83 14.22 7.04
C PHE A 69 13.57 14.24 6.16
N LEU A 70 12.64 13.31 6.40
CA LEU A 70 11.35 13.24 5.72
C LEU A 70 10.51 14.51 5.94
N LEU A 71 10.42 15.00 7.18
CA LEU A 71 9.69 16.23 7.49
C LEU A 71 10.23 17.47 6.77
N ARG A 72 11.53 17.48 6.43
CA ARG A 72 12.17 18.61 5.71
C ARG A 72 12.04 18.52 4.20
N HIS A 73 12.05 17.30 3.65
CA HIS A 73 12.17 17.08 2.20
C HIS A 73 10.90 16.52 1.54
N CYS A 74 9.95 16.02 2.33
CA CYS A 74 8.68 15.49 1.82
C CYS A 74 7.57 16.55 1.96
N GLY A 75 7.40 17.37 0.93
CA GLY A 75 6.43 18.47 0.93
C GLY A 75 4.98 17.98 0.95
N ALA A 76 4.70 16.84 0.31
CA ALA A 76 3.36 16.26 0.28
C ALA A 76 2.89 15.83 1.67
N LEU A 77 3.77 15.29 2.52
CA LEU A 77 3.41 14.92 3.90
C LEU A 77 3.11 16.14 4.78
N ALA A 78 3.63 17.33 4.45
CA ALA A 78 3.36 18.54 5.23
C ALA A 78 2.01 19.22 4.88
N TRP A 79 1.51 19.02 3.66
CA TRP A 79 0.33 19.75 3.14
C TRP A 79 -0.65 18.83 2.38
N PRO A 80 -1.54 18.13 3.10
CA PRO A 80 -2.63 17.38 2.50
C PRO A 80 -3.69 18.38 2.08
N THR A 81 -3.92 18.44 0.78
CA THR A 81 -5.05 19.17 0.22
C THR A 81 -6.27 18.25 0.26
N LEU A 82 -7.01 18.24 1.37
CA LEU A 82 -8.23 17.44 1.46
C LEU A 82 -9.27 17.92 0.44
N THR A 83 -9.94 16.99 -0.24
CA THR A 83 -11.03 17.36 -1.14
C THR A 83 -12.25 17.85 -0.37
N PRO A 84 -12.86 18.97 -0.79
CA PRO A 84 -14.13 19.39 -0.20
C PRO A 84 -15.26 18.43 -0.59
N TRP A 85 -16.33 18.44 0.21
CA TRP A 85 -17.55 17.68 -0.08
C TRP A 85 -18.16 18.08 -1.44
N PRO A 86 -18.75 17.16 -2.23
CA PRO A 86 -19.01 15.73 -1.94
C PRO A 86 -17.83 14.80 -2.11
N TRP A 87 -16.80 15.23 -2.83
CA TRP A 87 -15.63 14.39 -3.13
C TRP A 87 -14.75 14.15 -1.90
N GLY A 88 -15.01 14.86 -0.80
CA GLY A 88 -14.45 14.68 0.54
C GLY A 88 -15.22 13.69 1.43
N ASP A 89 -16.32 13.10 0.97
CA ASP A 89 -17.06 12.11 1.75
C ASP A 89 -16.34 10.74 1.70
N PRO A 90 -16.11 10.08 2.86
CA PRO A 90 -15.34 8.85 2.91
C PRO A 90 -15.99 7.70 2.11
N HIS A 91 -17.32 7.63 2.10
CA HIS A 91 -18.03 6.60 1.37
C HIS A 91 -17.99 6.86 -0.13
N VAL A 92 -18.15 8.12 -0.56
CA VAL A 92 -18.03 8.51 -1.97
C VAL A 92 -16.63 8.21 -2.51
N GLN A 93 -15.58 8.55 -1.76
CA GLN A 93 -14.20 8.27 -2.16
C GLN A 93 -13.94 6.77 -2.29
N THR A 94 -14.36 5.99 -1.28
CA THR A 94 -14.19 4.53 -1.24
C THR A 94 -15.02 3.83 -2.33
N LEU A 95 -16.28 4.23 -2.54
CA LEU A 95 -17.14 3.61 -3.54
C LEU A 95 -16.74 4.01 -4.95
N HIS A 96 -16.29 5.25 -5.17
CA HIS A 96 -15.81 5.69 -6.49
C HIS A 96 -14.62 4.86 -6.96
N SER A 97 -13.68 4.57 -6.05
CA SER A 97 -12.50 3.76 -6.39
C SER A 97 -12.83 2.31 -6.74
N LEU A 98 -13.86 1.77 -6.08
CA LEU A 98 -14.35 0.42 -6.33
C LEU A 98 -15.26 0.38 -7.58
N ALA A 99 -16.28 1.24 -7.67
CA ALA A 99 -17.33 1.09 -8.67
C ALA A 99 -16.90 1.49 -10.08
N TRP A 100 -16.04 2.51 -10.23
CA TRP A 100 -15.80 3.08 -11.55
C TRP A 100 -14.71 2.31 -12.32
N PRO A 101 -15.02 1.72 -13.49
CA PRO A 101 -14.00 1.10 -14.33
C PRO A 101 -13.03 2.19 -14.79
N ALA A 102 -11.73 1.87 -14.78
CA ALA A 102 -10.66 2.79 -15.16
C ALA A 102 -10.61 3.16 -16.66
N GLY A 103 -11.72 2.98 -17.40
CA GLY A 103 -11.87 3.34 -18.80
C GLY A 103 -12.38 4.77 -19.04
N GLY A 104 -12.50 5.60 -18.00
CA GLY A 104 -12.76 7.04 -18.14
C GLY A 104 -11.52 7.79 -18.64
N ALA A 105 -11.71 9.02 -19.14
CA ALA A 105 -10.71 9.89 -19.80
C ALA A 105 -9.35 10.13 -19.06
N ALA A 106 -9.17 9.60 -17.85
CA ALA A 106 -7.91 9.61 -17.11
C ALA A 106 -7.01 8.45 -17.55
N GLY A 107 -6.42 8.56 -18.75
CA GLY A 107 -5.23 7.84 -19.23
C GLY A 107 -5.09 6.36 -18.84
N ARG A 108 -5.55 5.46 -19.72
CA ARG A 108 -5.37 4.00 -19.63
C ARG A 108 -3.89 3.64 -19.45
N VAL A 109 -3.57 2.83 -18.44
CA VAL A 109 -2.25 2.18 -18.28
C VAL A 109 -2.36 0.79 -18.88
N ASP A 110 -1.43 0.45 -19.77
CA ASP A 110 -1.33 -0.90 -20.31
C ASP A 110 -0.48 -1.77 -19.39
N PHE A 111 -0.80 -3.05 -19.30
CA PHE A 111 -0.10 -4.00 -18.44
C PHE A 111 0.39 -5.19 -19.25
N ALA A 112 1.69 -5.46 -19.18
CA ALA A 112 2.29 -6.67 -19.71
C ALA A 112 2.30 -7.74 -18.60
N ARG A 113 1.53 -8.81 -18.81
CA ARG A 113 1.41 -9.90 -17.84
C ARG A 113 2.53 -10.93 -18.03
N GLU A 114 3.18 -11.25 -16.94
CA GLU A 114 4.12 -12.36 -16.79
C GLU A 114 3.56 -13.32 -15.73
N HIS A 115 3.58 -14.62 -16.02
CA HIS A 115 3.18 -15.65 -15.06
C HIS A 115 4.45 -16.23 -14.44
N LEU A 116 4.49 -16.27 -13.11
CA LEU A 116 5.55 -16.89 -12.35
C LEU A 116 5.03 -18.20 -11.77
N GLU A 117 5.67 -19.29 -12.17
CA GLU A 117 5.48 -20.60 -11.54
C GLU A 117 6.28 -20.64 -10.22
N LEU A 118 5.60 -21.02 -9.15
CA LEU A 118 6.14 -21.11 -7.80
C LEU A 118 6.65 -22.53 -7.51
N ARG A 119 7.42 -22.69 -6.43
CA ARG A 119 8.02 -23.99 -6.06
C ARG A 119 7.02 -25.12 -5.86
N ASP A 120 5.80 -24.80 -5.46
CA ASP A 120 4.72 -25.77 -5.27
C ASP A 120 3.93 -26.08 -6.56
N GLY A 121 4.38 -25.57 -7.71
CA GLY A 121 3.68 -25.68 -9.00
C GLY A 121 2.50 -24.73 -9.15
N GLY A 122 2.25 -23.85 -8.17
CA GLY A 122 1.28 -22.77 -8.27
C GLY A 122 1.71 -21.68 -9.24
N ILE A 123 0.77 -20.82 -9.64
CA ILE A 123 1.07 -19.68 -10.51
C ILE A 123 0.55 -18.38 -9.87
N VAL A 124 1.41 -17.37 -9.89
CA VAL A 124 1.06 -15.96 -9.62
C VAL A 124 1.31 -15.12 -10.87
N ALA A 125 0.67 -13.96 -10.97
CA ALA A 125 0.80 -13.09 -12.13
C ALA A 125 1.40 -11.73 -11.76
N LEU A 126 2.50 -11.38 -12.42
CA LEU A 126 3.16 -10.08 -12.36
C LEU A 126 2.69 -9.24 -13.55
N ASP A 127 1.95 -8.17 -13.26
CA ASP A 127 1.50 -7.23 -14.29
C ASP A 127 2.41 -5.99 -14.30
N TRP A 128 3.32 -5.93 -15.26
CA TRP A 128 4.22 -4.80 -15.46
C TRP A 128 3.48 -3.65 -16.13
N ALA A 129 3.47 -2.48 -15.50
CA ALA A 129 2.84 -1.30 -16.08
C ALA A 129 3.71 -0.75 -17.22
N VAL A 130 3.11 -0.59 -18.39
CA VAL A 130 3.75 -0.06 -19.61
C VAL A 130 3.12 1.29 -19.92
N ALA A 131 3.97 2.27 -20.23
CA ALA A 131 3.50 3.55 -20.73
C ALA A 131 2.76 3.31 -22.06
N ALA A 132 1.47 3.66 -22.12
CA ALA A 132 0.69 3.55 -23.34
C ALA A 132 1.42 4.32 -24.46
N ALA A 133 1.74 3.62 -25.56
CA ALA A 133 2.28 4.29 -26.74
C ALA A 133 1.27 5.35 -27.18
N PRO A 134 1.69 6.60 -27.46
CA PRO A 134 0.78 7.60 -27.97
C PRO A 134 0.25 7.10 -29.32
N GLY A 135 -1.01 6.63 -29.32
CA GLY A 135 -1.71 6.24 -30.53
C GLY A 135 -1.67 7.39 -31.54
N GLY A 136 -1.36 7.06 -32.79
CA GLY A 136 -1.02 8.02 -33.84
C GLY A 136 -1.96 9.21 -33.93
N SER A 137 -1.47 10.38 -33.55
CA SER A 137 -1.73 11.62 -34.26
C SER A 137 -0.56 12.57 -34.01
N SER A 138 0.03 13.02 -35.09
CA SER A 138 1.09 14.01 -35.13
C SER A 138 0.61 15.32 -34.49
N SER A 139 1.17 15.71 -33.35
CA SER A 139 1.51 17.12 -33.11
C SER A 139 2.60 17.25 -32.05
N SER A 140 3.55 18.09 -32.39
CA SER A 140 4.78 18.42 -31.68
C SER A 140 4.51 19.14 -30.36
N SER A 141 4.80 18.49 -29.25
CA SER A 141 5.29 19.15 -28.03
C SER A 141 6.14 18.15 -27.27
N ARG A 142 7.44 18.12 -27.58
CA ARG A 142 8.43 17.38 -26.80
C ARG A 142 8.60 18.08 -25.45
N SER A 143 7.65 17.89 -24.54
CA SER A 143 7.95 17.99 -23.12
C SER A 143 8.99 16.91 -22.83
N ARG A 144 10.21 17.36 -22.58
CA ARG A 144 11.40 16.53 -22.43
C ARG A 144 11.25 15.71 -21.14
N ALA A 145 10.62 14.54 -21.25
CA ALA A 145 10.65 13.55 -20.19
C ALA A 145 12.13 13.29 -19.84
N PRO A 146 12.48 13.27 -18.54
CA PRO A 146 13.85 13.01 -18.14
C PRO A 146 14.32 11.67 -18.72
N PRO A 147 15.60 11.52 -19.10
CA PRO A 147 16.12 10.24 -19.56
C PRO A 147 15.85 9.19 -18.47
N ALA A 148 15.22 8.08 -18.86
CA ALA A 148 14.96 6.99 -17.93
C ALA A 148 16.30 6.54 -17.33
N PRO A 149 16.40 6.41 -15.99
CA PRO A 149 17.62 5.92 -15.37
C PRO A 149 17.95 4.54 -15.92
N ALA A 150 19.25 4.23 -16.07
CA ALA A 150 19.70 2.93 -16.58
C ALA A 150 19.17 1.73 -15.75
N CYS A 151 18.85 1.98 -14.47
CA CYS A 151 18.24 1.02 -13.55
C CYS A 151 17.10 1.72 -12.77
N PRO A 152 15.87 1.77 -13.30
CA PRO A 152 14.77 2.42 -12.59
C PRO A 152 14.41 1.65 -11.31
N PRO A 153 14.01 2.34 -10.22
CA PRO A 153 13.48 1.69 -9.03
C PRO A 153 12.19 0.94 -9.37
N ILE A 154 12.12 -0.32 -8.96
CA ILE A 154 10.93 -1.16 -9.20
C ILE A 154 9.96 -0.99 -8.05
N LEU A 155 8.72 -0.64 -8.38
CA LEU A 155 7.64 -0.45 -7.42
C LEU A 155 6.67 -1.64 -7.47
N ILE A 156 6.76 -2.53 -6.50
CA ILE A 156 5.87 -3.67 -6.34
C ILE A 156 4.57 -3.18 -5.70
N VAL A 157 3.46 -3.33 -6.41
CA VAL A 157 2.12 -2.91 -5.96
C VAL A 157 1.32 -4.14 -5.54
N ILE A 158 0.91 -4.17 -4.28
CA ILE A 158 0.13 -5.26 -3.69
C ILE A 158 -1.33 -4.83 -3.61
N PRO A 159 -2.23 -5.43 -4.41
CA PRO A 159 -3.63 -5.06 -4.46
C PRO A 159 -4.42 -5.54 -3.24
N ASN A 160 -5.57 -4.92 -3.02
CA ASN A 160 -6.53 -5.33 -1.99
C ASN A 160 -7.23 -6.69 -2.31
N SER A 161 -8.06 -7.16 -1.38
CA SER A 161 -8.81 -8.43 -1.46
C SER A 161 -9.92 -8.47 -2.50
N TRP A 162 -10.26 -7.33 -3.13
CA TRP A 162 -11.09 -7.37 -4.34
C TRP A 162 -10.35 -7.97 -5.52
N GLY A 163 -9.05 -8.27 -5.45
CA GLY A 163 -8.36 -9.08 -6.46
C GLY A 163 -8.56 -8.59 -7.90
N ARG A 164 -8.71 -7.29 -8.10
CA ARG A 164 -8.86 -6.62 -9.40
C ARG A 164 -8.10 -5.31 -9.40
N ARG A 165 -7.78 -4.82 -10.59
CA ARG A 165 -7.12 -3.52 -10.77
C ARG A 165 -8.12 -2.39 -10.48
N THR A 166 -8.01 -1.79 -9.29
CA THR A 166 -8.81 -0.62 -8.90
C THR A 166 -8.37 0.62 -9.69
N LEU A 167 -9.20 1.66 -9.67
CA LEU A 167 -8.82 2.96 -10.23
C LEU A 167 -7.60 3.55 -9.49
N HIS A 168 -7.51 3.39 -8.16
CA HIS A 168 -6.36 3.88 -7.39
C HIS A 168 -5.06 3.23 -7.83
N LEU A 169 -5.06 1.90 -7.94
CA LEU A 169 -3.89 1.15 -8.40
C LEU A 169 -3.42 1.62 -9.78
N GLN A 170 -4.33 1.84 -10.72
CA GLN A 170 -3.95 2.33 -12.06
C GLN A 170 -3.43 3.76 -12.04
N LEU A 171 -4.05 4.65 -11.26
CA LEU A 171 -3.57 6.03 -11.09
C LEU A 171 -2.18 6.07 -10.41
N LEU A 172 -1.94 5.20 -9.43
CA LEU A 172 -0.64 5.05 -8.79
C LEU A 172 0.41 4.57 -9.79
N CYS A 173 0.11 3.52 -10.57
CA CYS A 173 1.02 3.03 -11.62
C CYS A 173 1.34 4.10 -12.67
N ARG A 174 0.32 4.84 -13.12
CA ARG A 174 0.50 5.96 -14.06
C ARG A 174 1.41 7.04 -13.50
N LEU A 175 1.18 7.46 -12.25
CA LEU A 175 1.98 8.49 -11.60
C LEU A 175 3.41 8.01 -11.36
N ALA A 176 3.58 6.75 -10.96
CA ALA A 176 4.87 6.10 -10.76
C ALA A 176 5.69 6.06 -12.07
N LEU A 177 5.07 5.64 -13.19
CA LEU A 177 5.70 5.69 -14.51
C LEU A 177 6.13 7.11 -14.89
N ALA A 178 5.27 8.11 -14.66
CA ALA A 178 5.58 9.50 -14.94
C ALA A 178 6.75 10.05 -14.09
N GLN A 179 7.01 9.46 -12.92
CA GLN A 179 8.10 9.82 -12.02
C GLN A 179 9.35 8.93 -12.18
N GLY A 180 9.38 8.04 -13.17
CA GLY A 180 10.54 7.20 -13.48
C GLY A 180 10.66 5.92 -12.65
N PHE A 181 9.62 5.55 -11.89
CA PHE A 181 9.52 4.23 -11.27
C PHE A 181 9.03 3.21 -12.30
N TYR A 182 9.38 1.94 -12.09
CA TYR A 182 8.88 0.83 -12.90
C TYR A 182 7.89 -0.02 -12.08
N PRO A 183 6.56 0.18 -12.23
CA PRO A 183 5.58 -0.48 -11.38
C PRO A 183 5.27 -1.90 -11.86
N VAL A 184 5.17 -2.83 -10.92
CA VAL A 184 4.71 -4.20 -11.14
C VAL A 184 3.63 -4.55 -10.13
N VAL A 185 2.47 -4.99 -10.61
CA VAL A 185 1.36 -5.38 -9.74
C VAL A 185 1.46 -6.88 -9.49
N PHE A 186 1.55 -7.26 -8.22
CA PHE A 186 1.57 -8.65 -7.79
C PHE A 186 0.13 -9.16 -7.64
N ASN A 187 -0.32 -10.01 -8.56
CA ASN A 187 -1.63 -10.67 -8.46
C ASN A 187 -1.48 -12.06 -7.86
N ARG A 188 -2.26 -12.30 -6.81
CA ARG A 188 -2.34 -13.57 -6.11
C ARG A 188 -2.95 -14.67 -6.98
N ARG A 189 -2.76 -15.92 -6.54
CA ARG A 189 -3.37 -17.12 -7.14
C ARG A 189 -4.87 -16.93 -7.32
N GLY A 190 -5.39 -17.18 -8.53
CA GLY A 190 -6.81 -17.05 -8.84
C GLY A 190 -7.37 -15.61 -8.84
N GLN A 191 -6.55 -14.57 -8.62
CA GLN A 191 -6.98 -13.16 -8.59
C GLN A 191 -6.43 -12.38 -9.79
N GLY A 192 -7.07 -11.26 -10.13
CA GLY A 192 -6.61 -10.37 -11.20
C GLY A 192 -6.64 -11.01 -12.59
N GLY A 193 -7.32 -12.14 -12.77
CA GLY A 193 -7.25 -12.96 -13.99
C GLY A 193 -6.02 -13.88 -14.06
N CYS A 194 -5.26 -14.03 -12.96
CA CYS A 194 -4.33 -15.13 -12.80
C CYS A 194 -5.13 -16.45 -12.71
N PRO A 195 -4.74 -17.49 -13.46
CA PRO A 195 -5.37 -18.80 -13.30
C PRO A 195 -5.06 -19.38 -11.92
N LEU A 196 -5.97 -20.20 -11.40
CA LEU A 196 -5.71 -21.05 -10.25
C LEU A 196 -5.40 -22.46 -10.77
N VAL A 197 -4.12 -22.84 -10.77
CA VAL A 197 -3.65 -24.13 -11.31
C VAL A 197 -3.49 -25.21 -10.26
N THR A 198 -3.31 -24.84 -8.99
CA THR A 198 -3.21 -25.76 -7.85
C THR A 198 -4.38 -25.61 -6.89
N PRO A 199 -4.66 -26.67 -6.11
CA PRO A 199 -5.44 -26.73 -4.88
C PRO A 199 -5.52 -25.56 -3.91
N ALA A 200 -4.61 -24.59 -4.05
CA ALA A 200 -4.11 -23.80 -2.94
C ALA A 200 -4.45 -22.33 -3.15
N LEU A 201 -5.33 -21.82 -2.30
CA LEU A 201 -5.55 -20.39 -2.14
C LEU A 201 -4.53 -19.83 -1.16
N GLN A 202 -4.23 -18.54 -1.29
CA GLN A 202 -3.34 -17.85 -0.38
C GLN A 202 -4.13 -17.32 0.84
N PRO A 203 -3.77 -17.72 2.07
CA PRO A 203 -4.28 -17.11 3.30
C PRO A 203 -4.05 -15.61 3.36
N PHE A 204 -4.76 -14.91 4.25
CA PHE A 204 -4.69 -13.46 4.36
C PHE A 204 -3.27 -12.91 4.59
N GLY A 205 -2.52 -13.54 5.49
CA GLY A 205 -1.22 -13.08 5.95
C GLY A 205 -0.04 -13.93 5.53
N GLU A 206 -0.23 -14.89 4.62
CA GLU A 206 0.81 -15.85 4.20
C GLU A 206 1.72 -15.25 3.11
N PRO A 207 3.00 -14.96 3.41
CA PRO A 207 3.88 -14.20 2.52
C PRO A 207 4.69 -15.05 1.53
N SER A 208 4.67 -16.39 1.62
CA SER A 208 5.49 -17.29 0.77
C SER A 208 5.45 -16.96 -0.73
N ASP A 209 4.26 -16.80 -1.32
CA ASP A 209 4.11 -16.42 -2.73
C ASP A 209 4.77 -15.08 -3.06
N LEU A 210 4.67 -14.11 -2.15
CA LEU A 210 5.27 -12.79 -2.31
C LEU A 210 6.80 -12.85 -2.15
N MET A 211 7.32 -13.68 -1.24
CA MET A 211 8.75 -13.89 -1.07
C MET A 211 9.39 -14.44 -2.35
N GLU A 212 8.77 -15.44 -2.97
CA GLU A 212 9.24 -16.00 -4.23
C GLU A 212 9.18 -14.96 -5.37
N ALA A 213 8.09 -14.18 -5.45
CA ALA A 213 7.97 -13.12 -6.45
C ALA A 213 9.00 -12.00 -6.27
N VAL A 214 9.25 -11.54 -5.04
CA VAL A 214 10.27 -10.50 -4.76
C VAL A 214 11.67 -11.03 -5.09
N SER A 215 11.96 -12.28 -4.73
CA SER A 215 13.22 -12.95 -5.07
C SER A 215 13.42 -13.06 -6.59
N TYR A 216 12.37 -13.45 -7.31
CA TYR A 216 12.37 -13.49 -8.79
C TYR A 216 12.68 -12.11 -9.40
N ILE A 217 11.97 -11.08 -8.95
CA ILE A 217 12.16 -9.70 -9.44
C ILE A 217 13.58 -9.22 -9.13
N ARG A 218 14.11 -9.52 -7.94
CA ARG A 218 15.49 -9.19 -7.54
C ARG A 218 16.51 -9.84 -8.46
N CYS A 219 16.35 -11.12 -8.77
CA CYS A 219 17.23 -11.85 -9.69
C CYS A 219 17.17 -11.29 -11.11
N ARG A 220 15.99 -10.91 -11.59
CA ARG A 220 15.80 -10.36 -12.95
C ARG A 220 16.34 -8.93 -13.09
N HIS A 221 16.33 -8.16 -12.01
CA HIS A 221 16.74 -6.75 -11.95
C HIS A 221 17.69 -6.48 -10.77
N PRO A 222 18.93 -7.01 -10.78
CA PRO A 222 19.85 -6.96 -9.63
C PRO A 222 20.36 -5.56 -9.31
N SER A 223 20.36 -4.64 -10.28
CA SER A 223 20.82 -3.26 -10.10
C SER A 223 19.72 -2.28 -9.69
N SER A 224 18.45 -2.69 -9.75
CA SER A 224 17.32 -1.85 -9.36
C SER A 224 17.03 -2.00 -7.87
N SER A 225 16.74 -0.88 -7.20
CA SER A 225 16.17 -0.89 -5.86
C SER A 225 14.72 -1.36 -5.92
N LEU A 226 14.32 -2.25 -5.02
CA LEU A 226 12.93 -2.72 -4.91
C LEU A 226 12.20 -1.93 -3.82
N LEU A 227 11.01 -1.47 -4.14
CA LEU A 227 10.11 -0.73 -3.25
C LEU A 227 8.75 -1.43 -3.29
N ALA A 228 8.00 -1.41 -2.19
CA ALA A 228 6.68 -2.02 -2.16
C ALA A 228 5.61 -1.06 -1.65
N VAL A 229 4.44 -1.08 -2.26
CA VAL A 229 3.27 -0.35 -1.82
C VAL A 229 2.04 -1.24 -1.81
N SER A 230 1.28 -1.23 -0.73
CA SER A 230 0.02 -1.99 -0.62
C SER A 230 -1.21 -1.09 -0.61
N GLU A 231 -2.32 -1.59 -1.16
CA GLU A 231 -3.64 -0.96 -1.08
C GLU A 231 -4.55 -1.74 -0.12
N GLY A 232 -5.09 -1.06 0.89
CA GLY A 232 -6.11 -1.57 1.79
C GLY A 232 -5.67 -2.86 2.48
N SER A 233 -6.49 -3.89 2.33
CA SER A 233 -6.22 -5.23 2.87
C SER A 233 -4.98 -5.92 2.29
N GLY A 234 -4.41 -5.42 1.18
CA GLY A 234 -3.12 -5.90 0.66
C GLY A 234 -1.97 -5.63 1.62
N SER A 235 -2.14 -4.72 2.59
CA SER A 235 -1.16 -4.46 3.64
C SER A 235 -0.93 -5.68 4.53
N GLY A 236 -1.94 -6.55 4.69
CA GLY A 236 -1.80 -7.74 5.50
C GLY A 236 -0.64 -8.61 5.03
N LEU A 237 -0.63 -8.89 3.72
CA LEU A 237 0.43 -9.62 3.05
C LEU A 237 1.78 -8.88 3.09
N LEU A 238 1.80 -7.56 2.86
CA LEU A 238 3.04 -6.78 2.85
C LEU A 238 3.70 -6.72 4.24
N LEU A 239 2.91 -6.49 5.29
CA LEU A 239 3.41 -6.39 6.66
C LEU A 239 3.93 -7.75 7.15
N SER A 240 3.20 -8.84 6.86
CA SER A 240 3.68 -10.20 7.10
C SER A 240 5.02 -10.48 6.41
N TYR A 241 5.16 -10.11 5.13
CA TYR A 241 6.40 -10.29 4.38
C TYR A 241 7.57 -9.52 5.02
N LEU A 242 7.32 -8.29 5.45
CA LEU A 242 8.35 -7.45 6.06
C LEU A 242 8.80 -7.98 7.42
N GLY A 243 7.87 -8.51 8.22
CA GLY A 243 8.18 -9.14 9.51
C GLY A 243 8.97 -10.43 9.31
N GLU A 244 8.44 -11.38 8.55
CA GLU A 244 9.09 -12.70 8.37
C GLU A 244 10.45 -12.64 7.67
N CYS A 245 10.62 -11.75 6.68
CA CYS A 245 11.92 -11.56 6.05
C CYS A 245 12.90 -10.75 6.90
N GLY A 246 12.39 -9.84 7.73
CA GLY A 246 13.16 -8.87 8.50
C GLY A 246 14.32 -8.25 7.73
N SER A 247 15.54 -8.44 8.23
CA SER A 247 16.80 -7.95 7.62
C SER A 247 17.18 -8.61 6.28
N SER A 248 16.60 -9.77 5.96
CA SER A 248 16.82 -10.47 4.69
C SER A 248 15.91 -9.97 3.56
N SER A 249 15.03 -9.00 3.83
CA SER A 249 14.17 -8.39 2.82
C SER A 249 14.98 -7.69 1.73
N TYR A 250 14.64 -7.95 0.47
CA TYR A 250 15.23 -7.24 -0.68
C TYR A 250 14.64 -5.83 -0.88
N LEU A 251 13.62 -5.46 -0.10
CA LEU A 251 12.98 -4.16 -0.20
C LEU A 251 13.86 -3.06 0.42
N THR A 252 13.82 -1.88 -0.18
CA THR A 252 14.52 -0.69 0.32
C THR A 252 13.64 0.12 1.26
N ALA A 253 12.35 0.22 0.94
CA ALA A 253 11.33 0.86 1.74
C ALA A 253 9.97 0.33 1.33
N ALA A 254 9.00 0.46 2.23
CA ALA A 254 7.62 0.07 1.99
C ALA A 254 6.65 1.20 2.34
N ALA A 255 5.46 1.16 1.74
CA ALA A 255 4.35 2.04 2.11
C ALA A 255 3.02 1.29 2.09
N CYS A 256 2.11 1.63 3.00
CA CYS A 256 0.79 1.03 3.10
C CYS A 256 -0.29 2.12 3.02
N LEU A 257 -1.20 2.01 2.05
CA LEU A 257 -2.35 2.90 1.90
C LEU A 257 -3.58 2.27 2.57
N SER A 258 -4.14 2.94 3.57
CA SER A 258 -5.24 2.42 4.42
C SER A 258 -5.00 0.98 4.93
N PRO A 259 -3.85 0.70 5.57
CA PRO A 259 -3.51 -0.63 6.07
C PRO A 259 -4.54 -1.18 7.05
N ILE A 260 -4.72 -2.50 6.97
CA ILE A 260 -5.32 -3.33 8.01
C ILE A 260 -4.17 -3.89 8.85
N PHE A 261 -4.08 -3.43 10.10
CA PHE A 261 -3.04 -3.84 11.05
C PHE A 261 -3.42 -5.09 11.83
N LEU A 262 -4.69 -5.16 12.25
CA LEU A 262 -5.26 -6.24 13.04
C LEU A 262 -6.22 -7.05 12.18
N GLY A 263 -5.70 -8.09 11.54
CA GLY A 263 -6.43 -8.94 10.59
C GLY A 263 -7.57 -9.69 11.27
N GLN A 264 -7.31 -10.35 12.41
CA GLN A 264 -8.34 -11.10 13.13
C GLN A 264 -9.54 -10.22 13.48
N GLN A 265 -9.27 -9.09 14.14
CA GLN A 265 -10.29 -8.13 14.53
C GLN A 265 -11.05 -7.59 13.32
N TRP A 266 -10.38 -7.37 12.18
CA TRP A 266 -11.03 -6.87 10.96
C TRP A 266 -12.02 -7.88 10.37
N PHE A 267 -11.70 -9.18 10.40
CA PHE A 267 -12.62 -10.22 9.94
C PHE A 267 -13.80 -10.44 10.92
N GLU A 268 -13.56 -10.30 12.22
CA GLU A 268 -14.57 -10.45 13.27
C GLU A 268 -15.52 -9.23 13.35
N THR A 269 -15.01 -8.04 13.05
CA THR A 269 -15.80 -6.81 13.09
C THR A 269 -16.69 -6.70 11.84
N PRO A 270 -18.01 -6.56 11.98
CA PRO A 270 -18.89 -6.48 10.83
C PRO A 270 -18.67 -5.17 10.05
N LEU A 271 -18.15 -5.29 8.83
CA LEU A 271 -18.09 -4.16 7.90
C LEU A 271 -19.49 -3.61 7.56
N PRO A 272 -19.60 -2.31 7.21
CA PRO A 272 -20.85 -1.76 6.72
C PRO A 272 -21.40 -2.57 5.55
N ALA A 273 -22.72 -2.79 5.55
CA ALA A 273 -23.42 -3.66 4.60
C ALA A 273 -22.99 -3.54 3.12
N PRO A 274 -22.85 -2.34 2.51
CA PRO A 274 -22.48 -2.25 1.10
C PRO A 274 -21.07 -2.81 0.82
N TYR A 275 -20.11 -2.57 1.71
CA TYR A 275 -18.74 -3.08 1.55
C TYR A 275 -18.68 -4.59 1.78
N ARG A 276 -19.34 -5.07 2.84
CA ARG A 276 -19.43 -6.50 3.16
C ARG A 276 -20.04 -7.29 2.01
N LEU A 277 -21.21 -6.85 1.52
CA LEU A 277 -21.93 -7.53 0.45
C LEU A 277 -21.14 -7.51 -0.86
N GLY A 278 -20.56 -6.36 -1.21
CA GLY A 278 -19.76 -6.23 -2.44
C GLY A 278 -18.51 -7.10 -2.44
N LEU A 279 -17.77 -7.12 -1.32
CA LEU A 279 -16.57 -7.94 -1.17
C LEU A 279 -16.90 -9.44 -1.18
N LEU A 280 -17.87 -9.87 -0.36
CA LEU A 280 -18.28 -11.28 -0.30
C LEU A 280 -18.81 -11.78 -1.64
N LEU A 281 -19.68 -11.01 -2.29
CA LEU A 281 -20.21 -11.38 -3.60
C LEU A 281 -19.08 -11.56 -4.61
N TYR A 282 -18.14 -10.61 -4.64
CA TYR A 282 -17.01 -10.70 -5.56
C TYR A 282 -16.13 -11.92 -5.28
N GLN A 283 -15.75 -12.16 -4.03
CA GLN A 283 -14.90 -13.30 -3.67
C GLN A 283 -15.59 -14.63 -3.98
N LYS A 284 -16.89 -14.75 -3.70
CA LYS A 284 -17.70 -15.93 -4.08
C LYS A 284 -17.74 -16.14 -5.59
N LEU A 285 -17.87 -15.07 -6.38
CA LEU A 285 -17.83 -15.15 -7.84
C LEU A 285 -16.46 -15.59 -8.37
N GLN A 286 -15.36 -15.23 -7.71
CA GLN A 286 -14.03 -15.72 -8.11
C GLN A 286 -13.84 -17.19 -7.76
N ILE A 287 -14.22 -17.60 -6.55
CA ILE A 287 -14.09 -18.99 -6.11
C ILE A 287 -15.01 -19.93 -6.89
N SER A 288 -16.24 -19.50 -7.23
CA SER A 288 -17.18 -20.34 -7.97
C SER A 288 -16.66 -20.77 -9.34
N ARG A 289 -15.78 -19.98 -9.98
CA ARG A 289 -15.10 -20.33 -11.24
C ARG A 289 -14.23 -21.58 -11.12
N TYR A 290 -13.70 -21.84 -9.94
CA TYR A 290 -12.85 -22.98 -9.63
C TYR A 290 -13.53 -23.97 -8.68
N GLY A 291 -14.86 -23.88 -8.52
CA GLY A 291 -15.60 -24.64 -7.51
C GLY A 291 -15.44 -26.16 -7.62
N THR A 292 -15.31 -26.70 -8.84
CA THR A 292 -15.08 -28.13 -9.07
C THR A 292 -13.68 -28.60 -8.67
N ALA A 293 -12.66 -27.76 -8.89
CA ALA A 293 -11.29 -28.07 -8.47
C ALA A 293 -11.12 -27.90 -6.96
N LEU A 294 -11.74 -26.86 -6.40
CA LEU A 294 -11.68 -26.54 -4.97
C LEU A 294 -12.57 -27.44 -4.10
N SER A 295 -13.58 -28.10 -4.66
CA SER A 295 -14.43 -29.02 -3.89
C SER A 295 -13.67 -30.22 -3.31
N ALA A 296 -12.49 -30.53 -3.84
CA ALA A 296 -11.62 -31.56 -3.28
C ALA A 296 -10.94 -31.12 -1.97
N VAL A 297 -10.74 -29.82 -1.77
CA VAL A 297 -9.99 -29.28 -0.62
C VAL A 297 -10.85 -28.53 0.39
N MET A 298 -12.04 -28.05 0.00
CA MET A 298 -12.96 -27.29 0.85
C MET A 298 -14.44 -27.49 0.49
N ASP A 299 -15.33 -27.21 1.44
CA ASP A 299 -16.78 -27.21 1.20
C ASP A 299 -17.22 -25.93 0.47
N VAL A 300 -17.16 -25.97 -0.86
CA VAL A 300 -17.55 -24.86 -1.73
C VAL A 300 -19.04 -24.50 -1.57
N GLN A 301 -19.92 -25.47 -1.29
CA GLN A 301 -21.35 -25.20 -1.15
C GLN A 301 -21.65 -24.42 0.13
N ARG A 302 -21.01 -24.77 1.24
CA ARG A 302 -21.08 -24.00 2.49
C ARG A 302 -20.47 -22.61 2.31
N LEU A 303 -19.33 -22.51 1.64
CA LEU A 303 -18.65 -21.24 1.34
C LEU A 303 -19.54 -20.29 0.53
N LEU A 304 -20.22 -20.77 -0.50
CA LEU A 304 -21.10 -19.93 -1.32
C LEU A 304 -22.35 -19.44 -0.56
N ARG A 305 -22.74 -20.11 0.54
CA ARG A 305 -23.88 -19.74 1.39
C ARG A 305 -23.55 -18.82 2.57
N CYS A 306 -22.27 -18.62 2.91
CA CYS A 306 -21.88 -17.82 4.07
C CYS A 306 -22.36 -16.36 3.98
N SER A 307 -22.45 -15.66 5.11
CA SER A 307 -22.90 -14.25 5.12
C SER A 307 -21.93 -13.27 5.78
N SER A 308 -20.84 -13.78 6.35
CA SER A 308 -19.79 -13.00 6.98
C SER A 308 -18.43 -13.25 6.33
N LEU A 309 -17.53 -12.26 6.42
CA LEU A 309 -16.15 -12.39 5.95
C LEU A 309 -15.39 -13.39 6.82
N ARG A 310 -15.62 -13.39 8.13
CA ARG A 310 -15.08 -14.40 9.05
C ARG A 310 -15.42 -15.82 8.61
N GLU A 311 -16.70 -16.15 8.43
CA GLU A 311 -17.11 -17.49 7.98
C GLU A 311 -16.49 -17.85 6.63
N PHE A 312 -16.40 -16.87 5.72
CA PHE A 312 -15.80 -17.08 4.41
C PHE A 312 -14.32 -17.48 4.52
N GLU A 313 -13.55 -16.80 5.36
CA GLU A 313 -12.12 -17.10 5.61
C GLU A 313 -11.95 -18.43 6.37
N GLU A 314 -12.75 -18.64 7.41
CA GLU A 314 -12.74 -19.85 8.24
C GLU A 314 -13.05 -21.11 7.41
N ILE A 315 -14.03 -21.04 6.49
CA ILE A 315 -14.35 -22.19 5.62
C ILE A 315 -13.22 -22.50 4.64
N GLN A 316 -12.47 -21.50 4.18
CA GLN A 316 -11.38 -21.71 3.23
C GLN A 316 -10.15 -22.35 3.88
N PHE A 317 -9.81 -21.95 5.11
CA PHE A 317 -8.51 -22.29 5.70
C PHE A 317 -8.58 -23.08 7.02
N CYS A 318 -9.68 -22.97 7.77
CA CYS A 318 -9.85 -23.63 9.08
C CYS A 318 -10.78 -24.85 8.99
N SER A 319 -11.69 -24.89 8.02
CA SER A 319 -12.55 -26.05 7.78
C SER A 319 -11.84 -27.03 6.86
N GLY A 320 -11.16 -28.02 7.43
CA GLY A 320 -10.53 -29.10 6.66
C GLY A 320 -11.52 -29.74 5.68
N GLY A 321 -11.11 -29.88 4.41
CA GLY A 321 -11.82 -30.69 3.44
C GLY A 321 -12.09 -32.09 3.98
N THR A 322 -13.18 -32.70 3.51
CA THR A 322 -13.64 -34.01 3.94
C THR A 322 -12.53 -35.08 3.82
N GLY A 323 -11.86 -35.39 4.93
CA GLY A 323 -11.34 -36.72 5.24
C GLY A 323 -10.34 -37.36 4.26
N GLU A 324 -9.31 -36.64 3.81
CA GLU A 324 -8.11 -37.34 3.33
C GLU A 324 -7.28 -37.84 4.54
N LYS A 325 -7.19 -39.16 4.69
CA LYS A 325 -6.37 -39.81 5.74
C LYS A 325 -4.91 -39.39 5.58
N GLY A 326 -4.37 -38.63 6.54
CA GLY A 326 -2.95 -38.32 6.64
C GLY A 326 -2.58 -36.83 6.60
N LYS A 327 -3.54 -35.91 6.40
CA LYS A 327 -3.30 -34.46 6.52
C LYS A 327 -3.35 -34.03 7.99
N PRO A 328 -2.47 -33.13 8.47
CA PRO A 328 -2.59 -32.54 9.80
C PRO A 328 -3.99 -31.91 9.98
N PRO A 329 -4.54 -31.92 11.21
CA PRO A 329 -5.82 -31.29 11.49
C PRO A 329 -5.80 -29.84 11.03
N SER A 330 -6.90 -29.38 10.45
CA SER A 330 -7.04 -27.96 10.10
C SER A 330 -6.96 -27.11 11.37
N PRO A 331 -6.24 -25.97 11.33
CA PRO A 331 -6.11 -25.11 12.50
C PRO A 331 -7.49 -24.60 12.92
N ASP A 332 -7.65 -24.36 14.22
CA ASP A 332 -8.77 -23.54 14.71
C ASP A 332 -8.55 -22.06 14.31
N TRP A 333 -9.57 -21.24 14.56
CA TRP A 333 -9.55 -19.83 14.14
C TRP A 333 -8.42 -19.05 14.81
N GLU A 334 -8.15 -19.34 16.07
CA GLU A 334 -7.08 -18.75 16.87
C GLU A 334 -5.69 -19.14 16.33
N ALA A 335 -5.42 -20.43 16.11
CA ALA A 335 -4.15 -20.89 15.55
C ALA A 335 -3.95 -20.44 14.09
N TYR A 336 -5.03 -20.21 13.33
CA TYR A 336 -4.95 -19.58 12.02
C TYR A 336 -4.36 -18.17 12.12
N TRP A 337 -4.85 -17.36 13.06
CA TRP A 337 -4.38 -15.98 13.22
C TRP A 337 -3.00 -15.86 13.83
N GLU A 338 -2.56 -16.79 14.69
CA GLU A 338 -1.17 -16.85 15.15
C GLU A 338 -0.16 -16.84 13.99
N ARG A 339 -0.53 -17.43 12.84
CA ARG A 339 0.30 -17.48 11.63
C ARG A 339 -0.02 -16.44 10.58
N ASN A 340 -1.20 -15.80 10.64
CA ASN A 340 -1.70 -14.93 9.57
C ASN A 340 -1.94 -13.48 10.00
N GLU A 341 -1.72 -13.15 11.26
CA GLU A 341 -1.81 -11.78 11.75
C GLU A 341 -0.71 -10.90 11.13
N PRO A 342 -1.03 -9.79 10.42
CA PRO A 342 -0.04 -8.99 9.70
C PRO A 342 1.11 -8.44 10.53
N LEU A 343 0.91 -8.24 11.83
CA LEU A 343 1.91 -7.66 12.74
C LEU A 343 2.58 -8.71 13.65
N ARG A 344 2.42 -10.01 13.40
CA ARG A 344 2.97 -11.07 14.26
C ARG A 344 4.49 -10.97 14.50
N ASP A 345 5.24 -10.58 13.45
CA ASP A 345 6.71 -10.46 13.48
C ASP A 345 7.15 -8.99 13.26
N VAL A 346 6.36 -8.04 13.76
CA VAL A 346 6.58 -6.61 13.49
C VAL A 346 7.94 -6.08 13.99
N ASP A 347 8.48 -6.68 15.05
CA ASP A 347 9.76 -6.28 15.65
C ASP A 347 10.96 -6.63 14.76
N GLU A 348 10.81 -7.58 13.84
CA GLU A 348 11.86 -8.00 12.90
C GLU A 348 11.97 -7.08 11.68
N VAL A 349 11.00 -6.19 11.47
CA VAL A 349 10.97 -5.28 10.31
C VAL A 349 12.20 -4.38 10.29
N ALA A 350 13.00 -4.50 9.23
CA ALA A 350 14.29 -3.82 9.11
C ALA A 350 14.35 -2.73 8.02
N VAL A 351 13.21 -2.31 7.47
CA VAL A 351 13.13 -1.28 6.42
C VAL A 351 12.12 -0.19 6.79
N PRO A 352 12.30 1.06 6.32
CA PRO A 352 11.33 2.12 6.57
C PRO A 352 9.95 1.80 5.97
N VAL A 353 8.89 1.88 6.79
CA VAL A 353 7.49 1.63 6.40
C VAL A 353 6.64 2.88 6.67
N LEU A 354 6.06 3.46 5.61
CA LEU A 354 5.13 4.57 5.71
C LEU A 354 3.68 4.10 5.59
N CYS A 355 2.90 4.24 6.66
CA CYS A 355 1.47 3.96 6.68
C CYS A 355 0.68 5.27 6.50
N LEU A 356 -0.22 5.33 5.52
CA LEU A 356 -1.13 6.46 5.31
C LEU A 356 -2.55 6.03 5.62
N CYS A 357 -3.17 6.66 6.62
CA CYS A 357 -4.52 6.33 7.07
C CYS A 357 -5.37 7.59 7.18
N SER A 358 -6.70 7.43 7.14
CA SER A 358 -7.63 8.46 7.60
C SER A 358 -8.40 8.01 8.85
N TRP A 359 -8.85 8.99 9.64
CA TRP A 359 -9.74 8.79 10.77
C TRP A 359 -11.14 8.32 10.34
N ASP A 360 -11.60 8.73 9.16
CA ASP A 360 -12.94 8.46 8.63
C ASP A 360 -13.02 7.24 7.69
N ASP A 361 -12.01 6.37 7.70
CA ASP A 361 -11.96 5.17 6.85
C ASP A 361 -13.09 4.18 7.22
N PRO A 362 -14.08 3.95 6.35
CA PRO A 362 -15.24 3.13 6.67
C PRO A 362 -15.00 1.62 6.55
N VAL A 363 -13.84 1.21 6.03
CA VAL A 363 -13.48 -0.20 5.81
C VAL A 363 -12.54 -0.70 6.88
N ARG A 364 -11.67 0.15 7.43
CA ARG A 364 -10.74 -0.23 8.51
C ARG A 364 -11.43 -0.44 9.85
N GLY A 365 -12.54 0.27 10.11
CA GLY A 365 -13.28 0.22 11.37
C GLY A 365 -12.86 1.32 12.34
N ASP A 366 -13.13 1.13 13.63
CA ASP A 366 -12.84 2.13 14.65
C ASP A 366 -11.33 2.40 14.75
N PRO A 367 -10.87 3.63 14.47
CA PRO A 367 -9.46 3.99 14.56
C PRO A 367 -8.86 3.77 15.96
N HIS A 368 -9.63 3.91 17.03
CA HIS A 368 -9.12 3.72 18.39
C HIS A 368 -8.79 2.27 18.71
N ALA A 369 -9.51 1.33 18.10
CA ALA A 369 -9.27 -0.09 18.31
C ALA A 369 -8.29 -0.68 17.29
N SER A 370 -8.26 -0.14 16.06
CA SER A 370 -7.51 -0.75 14.94
C SER A 370 -6.15 -0.08 14.65
N LEU A 371 -5.82 1.07 15.24
CA LEU A 371 -4.49 1.69 15.09
C LEU A 371 -3.58 1.30 16.25
N PRO A 372 -2.47 0.57 16.00
CA PRO A 372 -1.46 0.32 17.00
C PRO A 372 -0.56 1.56 17.17
N LEU A 373 -1.05 2.60 17.84
CA LEU A 373 -0.30 3.85 18.01
C LEU A 373 1.05 3.65 18.71
N ASP A 374 1.11 2.71 19.64
CA ASP A 374 2.33 2.37 20.38
C ASP A 374 3.45 1.91 19.44
N LEU A 375 3.12 1.09 18.43
CA LEU A 375 4.08 0.64 17.41
C LEU A 375 4.79 1.82 16.73
N PHE A 376 4.02 2.84 16.34
CA PHE A 376 4.57 4.01 15.65
C PHE A 376 5.38 4.89 16.59
N GLN A 377 5.14 4.85 17.90
CA GLN A 377 5.90 5.63 18.88
C GLN A 377 7.19 4.92 19.32
N THR A 378 7.22 3.59 19.30
CA THR A 378 8.35 2.78 19.79
C THR A 378 9.30 2.34 18.67
N SER A 379 8.78 2.02 17.49
CA SER A 379 9.59 1.53 16.37
C SER A 379 10.20 2.67 15.55
N PRO A 380 11.51 2.63 15.24
CA PRO A 380 12.15 3.62 14.37
C PRO A 380 11.84 3.40 12.88
N TYR A 381 11.34 2.22 12.51
CA TYR A 381 11.09 1.83 11.13
C TYR A 381 9.69 2.23 10.65
N PHE A 382 8.72 2.35 11.55
CA PHE A 382 7.33 2.65 11.20
C PHE A 382 7.02 4.14 11.32
N LEU A 383 6.36 4.68 10.29
CA LEU A 383 5.85 6.04 10.26
C LEU A 383 4.37 6.03 9.90
N LEU A 384 3.54 6.72 10.67
CA LEU A 384 2.10 6.87 10.40
C LEU A 384 1.78 8.31 10.01
N ALA A 385 1.27 8.51 8.80
CA ALA A 385 0.65 9.76 8.37
C ALA A 385 -0.88 9.63 8.45
N LEU A 386 -1.48 10.26 9.45
CA LEU A 386 -2.90 10.14 9.77
C LEU A 386 -3.66 11.42 9.40
N THR A 387 -4.60 11.34 8.46
CA THR A 387 -5.45 12.46 8.04
C THR A 387 -6.80 12.45 8.76
N GLY A 388 -7.40 13.63 8.95
CA GLY A 388 -8.77 13.72 9.48
C GLY A 388 -9.83 13.14 8.53
N ARG A 389 -9.60 13.23 7.21
CA ARG A 389 -10.51 12.74 6.16
C ARG A 389 -9.75 12.06 5.02
N GLY A 390 -10.40 11.13 4.32
CA GLY A 390 -9.78 10.42 3.21
C GLY A 390 -10.37 9.07 2.81
N GLY A 391 -11.34 8.55 3.56
CA GLY A 391 -11.95 7.25 3.26
C GLY A 391 -10.93 6.10 3.12
N HIS A 392 -11.37 4.98 2.54
CA HIS A 392 -10.51 3.82 2.33
C HIS A 392 -9.78 3.91 0.98
N CYS A 393 -8.45 4.01 1.03
CA CYS A 393 -7.58 4.21 -0.13
C CYS A 393 -7.89 5.49 -0.94
N GLY A 394 -8.83 6.30 -0.46
CA GLY A 394 -9.52 7.39 -1.16
C GLY A 394 -8.98 8.78 -0.84
N LEU A 395 -7.73 8.87 -0.36
CA LEU A 395 -7.02 10.06 0.11
C LEU A 395 -6.77 11.10 -1.01
N ARG A 396 -7.86 11.58 -1.60
CA ARG A 396 -7.86 12.46 -2.76
C ARG A 396 -7.49 13.87 -2.33
N GLY A 397 -6.68 14.49 -3.17
CA GLY A 397 -6.10 15.79 -2.92
C GLY A 397 -4.96 16.10 -3.88
N GLY A 398 -4.79 17.36 -4.24
CA GLY A 398 -3.56 17.87 -4.85
C GLY A 398 -3.71 19.31 -5.34
N ARG A 399 -2.59 20.01 -5.56
CA ARG A 399 -2.57 21.17 -6.47
C ARG A 399 -2.84 20.66 -7.88
N GLU A 400 -3.77 21.32 -8.56
CA GLU A 400 -4.02 21.33 -10.01
C GLU A 400 -3.45 20.12 -10.79
N GLY A 401 -4.27 19.08 -10.97
CA GLY A 401 -3.99 17.98 -11.90
C GLY A 401 -3.44 16.67 -11.31
N SER A 402 -3.12 16.57 -10.01
CA SER A 402 -2.73 15.29 -9.39
C SER A 402 -3.96 14.48 -8.93
N ALA A 403 -4.03 13.22 -9.35
CA ALA A 403 -5.23 12.37 -9.22
C ALA A 403 -5.43 11.76 -7.81
N CYS A 404 -4.43 11.79 -6.92
CA CYS A 404 -4.53 11.36 -5.52
C CYS A 404 -3.33 11.88 -4.69
N TRP A 405 -3.58 12.45 -3.51
CA TRP A 405 -2.51 13.00 -2.66
C TRP A 405 -1.62 11.89 -2.12
N SER A 406 -2.24 10.81 -1.65
CA SER A 406 -1.51 9.66 -1.08
C SER A 406 -0.52 9.05 -2.06
N HIS A 407 -0.85 8.95 -3.35
CA HIS A 407 0.08 8.44 -4.36
C HIS A 407 1.28 9.36 -4.51
N SER A 408 1.04 10.67 -4.54
CA SER A 408 2.12 11.67 -4.64
C SER A 408 3.02 11.61 -3.40
N ALA A 409 2.43 11.51 -2.22
CA ALA A 409 3.15 11.41 -0.95
C ALA A 409 3.98 10.13 -0.85
N VAL A 410 3.44 8.98 -1.26
CA VAL A 410 4.17 7.70 -1.25
C VAL A 410 5.35 7.71 -2.21
N LEU A 411 5.18 8.22 -3.43
CA LEU A 411 6.28 8.28 -4.40
C LEU A 411 7.36 9.29 -3.99
N GLU A 412 6.97 10.44 -3.45
CA GLU A 412 7.90 11.41 -2.87
C GLU A 412 8.66 10.80 -1.68
N TYR A 413 7.96 10.09 -0.79
CA TYR A 413 8.56 9.36 0.31
C TYR A 413 9.65 8.39 -0.17
N PHE A 414 9.35 7.55 -1.17
CA PHE A 414 10.35 6.60 -1.68
C PHE A 414 11.58 7.29 -2.26
N ARG A 415 11.41 8.40 -2.98
CA ARG A 415 12.54 9.18 -3.49
C ARG A 415 13.39 9.74 -2.35
N VAL A 416 12.75 10.37 -1.36
CA VAL A 416 13.45 10.98 -0.22
C VAL A 416 14.17 9.94 0.64
N VAL A 417 13.55 8.76 0.86
CA VAL A 417 14.21 7.65 1.55
C VAL A 417 15.42 7.15 0.76
N GLY A 418 15.29 7.00 -0.56
CA GLY A 418 16.40 6.61 -1.43
C GLY A 418 17.58 7.60 -1.35
N GLU A 419 17.29 8.90 -1.36
CA GLU A 419 18.30 9.96 -1.19
C GLU A 419 18.97 9.91 0.18
N PHE A 420 18.20 9.70 1.25
CA PHE A 420 18.72 9.57 2.61
C PHE A 420 19.70 8.40 2.74
N LEU A 421 19.30 7.22 2.26
CA LEU A 421 20.12 6.00 2.36
C LEU A 421 21.42 6.11 1.53
N GLN A 422 21.34 6.67 0.31
CA GLN A 422 22.53 6.94 -0.50
C GLN A 422 23.47 7.97 0.17
N GLY A 423 22.90 8.96 0.86
CA GLY A 423 23.67 9.94 1.64
C GLY A 423 24.44 9.30 2.80
N GLU A 424 23.83 8.36 3.53
CA GLU A 424 24.49 7.63 4.60
C GLU A 424 25.61 6.72 4.11
N GLU A 425 25.41 6.02 2.99
CA GLU A 425 26.45 5.18 2.37
C GLU A 425 27.68 6.01 1.98
N ARG A 426 27.48 7.14 1.30
CA ARG A 426 28.58 8.06 0.93
C ARG A 426 29.30 8.64 2.15
N GLY A 427 28.57 8.95 3.22
CA GLY A 427 29.14 9.43 4.48
C GLY A 427 30.02 8.39 5.16
N ARG A 428 29.65 7.10 5.08
CA ARG A 428 30.46 5.97 5.60
C ARG A 428 31.74 5.79 4.79
N ASP A 429 31.65 5.82 3.46
CA ASP A 429 32.80 5.66 2.57
C ASP A 429 33.81 6.82 2.73
N ALA A 430 33.32 8.05 2.92
CA ALA A 430 34.17 9.21 3.19
C ALA A 430 34.85 9.14 4.57
N GLY A 431 34.22 8.51 5.57
CA GLY A 431 34.79 8.27 6.90
C GLY A 431 35.80 7.11 6.95
N GLN A 432 35.85 6.26 5.92
CA GLN A 432 36.75 5.10 5.82
C GLN A 432 37.97 5.31 4.90
N LEU A 433 38.25 6.53 4.45
CA LEU A 433 39.53 6.86 3.82
C LEU A 433 40.68 6.46 4.76
N PRO A 434 41.67 5.67 4.31
CA PRO A 434 42.75 5.23 5.18
C PRO A 434 43.47 6.47 5.68
N ARG A 435 43.55 6.63 7.00
CA ARG A 435 44.52 7.54 7.63
C ARG A 435 45.87 7.21 7.00
N HIS A 436 46.29 8.04 6.06
CA HIS A 436 47.58 7.92 5.41
C HIS A 436 48.60 7.91 6.54
N ARG A 437 49.19 6.74 6.80
CA ARG A 437 50.44 6.66 7.55
C ARG A 437 51.43 7.44 6.71
N THR A 438 51.65 8.69 7.06
CA THR A 438 52.81 9.45 6.61
C THR A 438 54.02 8.78 7.22
N SER A 439 54.56 7.77 6.53
CA SER A 439 55.92 7.31 6.75
C SER A 439 56.86 8.38 6.19
N THR A 440 57.04 9.47 6.93
CA THR A 440 58.15 10.39 6.71
C THR A 440 59.41 9.73 7.29
N LEU A 441 60.17 9.08 6.42
CA LEU A 441 61.58 8.78 6.62
C LEU A 441 62.35 10.10 6.65
N TRP A 442 62.50 10.71 7.83
CA TRP A 442 63.49 11.76 8.05
C TRP A 442 64.43 11.40 9.20
N THR A 443 65.69 11.60 8.89
CA THR A 443 66.92 11.21 9.55
C THR A 443 67.06 11.64 11.01
N ARG A 444 67.68 10.74 11.75
CA ARG A 444 68.14 10.82 13.14
C ARG A 444 69.03 12.06 13.37
N ARG A 445 68.62 12.98 14.23
CA ARG A 445 69.55 13.84 15.01
C ARG A 445 69.01 14.07 16.43
N ARG A 446 69.86 13.79 17.42
CA ARG A 446 69.61 13.83 18.87
C ARG A 446 69.71 15.26 19.45
N ARG A 447 69.07 15.42 20.63
CA ARG A 447 69.08 16.52 21.63
C ARG A 447 67.92 17.52 21.46
N GLY A 448 67.13 17.88 22.48
CA GLY A 448 67.18 17.63 23.91
C GLY A 448 65.83 17.93 24.57
N THR A 449 65.70 17.43 25.80
CA THR A 449 64.63 17.60 26.78
C THR A 449 64.07 19.03 26.89
N LEU A 450 62.73 19.17 26.97
CA LEU A 450 62.05 20.09 27.89
C LEU A 450 60.55 19.77 27.98
N LEU A 451 60.04 19.96 29.20
CA LEU A 451 58.75 19.53 29.72
C LEU A 451 57.55 20.35 29.21
N ARG A 452 56.44 19.63 29.01
CA ARG A 452 55.04 19.94 29.39
C ARG A 452 54.67 21.41 29.64
N ARG A 453 53.69 21.92 28.87
CA ARG A 453 52.56 22.68 29.45
C ARG A 453 51.34 22.69 28.51
N ASP A 454 50.28 22.03 28.96
CA ASP A 454 48.91 22.24 28.46
C ASP A 454 48.50 23.69 28.66
N ARG A 455 47.89 24.29 27.63
CA ARG A 455 46.99 25.43 27.79
C ARG A 455 45.75 25.23 26.92
N HIS A 456 44.63 25.24 27.63
CA HIS A 456 43.27 25.09 27.14
C HIS A 456 42.92 26.12 26.06
N SER A 457 42.16 25.68 25.06
CA SER A 457 41.30 26.52 24.23
C SER A 457 39.88 25.96 24.32
N PRO A 458 38.85 26.79 24.57
CA PRO A 458 37.47 26.34 24.62
C PRO A 458 36.91 26.36 23.20
N ALA A 459 36.63 25.18 22.65
CA ALA A 459 35.79 25.06 21.45
C ALA A 459 34.48 24.40 21.88
N ALA A 460 33.39 25.13 21.65
CA ALA A 460 32.02 24.74 21.94
C ALA A 460 31.70 23.36 21.34
N SER A 461 31.59 22.36 22.20
CA SER A 461 30.90 21.12 21.88
C SER A 461 29.40 21.38 21.97
N ALA A 462 28.76 21.57 20.82
CA ALA A 462 27.32 21.36 20.71
C ALA A 462 27.08 19.87 20.98
N GLN A 463 26.66 19.56 22.20
CA GLN A 463 26.20 18.24 22.60
C GLN A 463 25.00 17.88 21.73
N LEU A 464 25.18 16.91 20.85
CA LEU A 464 24.08 16.16 20.25
C LEU A 464 23.37 15.42 21.40
N PRO A 465 22.02 15.43 21.47
CA PRO A 465 21.30 14.60 22.44
C PRO A 465 21.65 13.12 22.20
N GLU A 466 22.03 12.40 23.26
CA GLU A 466 22.55 11.02 23.21
C GLU A 466 21.52 9.94 22.80
N ASP A 467 20.26 10.28 22.50
CA ASP A 467 19.19 9.30 22.22
C ASP A 467 18.78 9.20 20.73
N LEU A 468 19.65 9.57 19.79
CA LEU A 468 19.33 9.50 18.36
C LEU A 468 19.66 8.13 17.77
N PHE A 469 18.63 7.35 17.43
CA PHE A 469 18.77 6.10 16.69
C PHE A 469 19.51 6.32 15.35
N GLN A 470 20.63 5.64 15.17
CA GLN A 470 21.42 5.62 13.95
C GLN A 470 20.99 4.42 13.10
N TRP A 471 20.65 4.66 11.83
CA TRP A 471 20.18 3.62 10.91
C TRP A 471 21.33 2.69 10.52
N GLN A 472 21.39 1.49 11.10
CA GLN A 472 22.39 0.47 10.73
C GLN A 472 21.72 -0.67 9.96
N ARG A 473 21.96 -0.73 8.64
CA ARG A 473 21.72 -1.94 7.85
C ARG A 473 22.80 -2.97 8.16
N SER A 474 22.43 -4.06 8.81
CA SER A 474 23.24 -5.28 8.86
C SER A 474 23.01 -6.07 7.58
N TYR A 475 23.96 -6.01 6.64
CA TYR A 475 23.99 -6.94 5.51
C TYR A 475 24.50 -8.29 5.99
N THR A 476 23.64 -9.29 6.14
CA THR A 476 24.06 -10.68 6.02
C THR A 476 24.19 -10.95 4.51
N ARG A 477 25.43 -11.12 4.06
CA ARG A 477 25.75 -11.46 2.66
C ARG A 477 25.44 -12.91 2.36
#